data_AF-A0AAQ3M495-F1
#
_entry.id   AF-A0AAQ3M495-F1
#
_cell.length_a   1.000
_cell.length_b   1.000
_cell.length_c   1.000
_cell.angle_alpha   90.00
_cell.angle_beta   90.00
_cell.angle_gamma   90.00
#
_symmetry.space_group_name_H-M   'P 1'
#
loop_
_entity.id
_entity.type
_entity.pdbx_description
1 polymer ?
#
loop_
_entity_poly.entity_id
_entity_poly.type
_entity_poly.pdbx_seq_one_letter_code
_entity_poly.pdbx_strand_id
1 'polypeptide(L)'
;MSTQPTIAFLGPEASYTHQATLSLFPGAENILSPQITIEDVFIAVQNDWATYGVVPFENSSNGSVVFTLDLFRDLAGRFEDLV
;
A
#
# COMPACT_ATOMS: atom_id res chain seq x y z
N MET A 1 22.31 -9.06 -8.22
CA MET A 1 22.10 -7.78 -7.52
C MET A 1 20.86 -7.99 -6.66
N SER A 2 20.99 -7.94 -5.33
CA SER A 2 19.81 -8.11 -4.46
C SER A 2 19.03 -6.80 -4.50
N THR A 3 17.97 -6.75 -5.31
CA THR A 3 17.09 -5.58 -5.36
C THR A 3 16.29 -5.54 -4.07
N GLN A 4 16.57 -4.52 -3.26
CA GLN A 4 15.89 -4.28 -2.02
C GLN A 4 14.46 -3.82 -2.33
N PRO A 5 13.40 -4.55 -1.92
CA PRO A 5 12.04 -4.16 -2.28
C PRO A 5 11.62 -2.92 -1.49
N THR A 6 11.00 -1.97 -2.19
CA THR A 6 10.36 -0.81 -1.56
C THR A 6 8.89 -1.15 -1.31
N ILE A 7 8.44 -0.93 -0.08
CA ILE A 7 7.07 -1.24 0.35
C ILE A 7 6.35 0.08 0.67
N ALA A 8 5.44 0.49 -0.20
CA ALA A 8 4.56 1.62 0.07
C ALA A 8 3.44 1.20 1.02
N PHE A 9 3.11 2.02 2.00
CA PHE A 9 2.01 1.73 2.92
C PHE A 9 1.28 3.01 3.33
N LEU A 10 -0.01 2.88 3.68
CA LEU A 10 -0.76 4.01 4.24
C LEU A 10 -0.17 4.42 5.59
N GLY A 11 0.47 5.59 5.63
CA GLY A 11 1.13 6.12 6.81
C GLY A 11 0.19 6.71 7.86
N PRO A 12 0.75 7.38 8.88
CA PRO A 12 2.19 7.56 9.12
C PRO A 12 2.86 6.28 9.63
N GLU A 13 4.17 6.36 9.91
CA GLU A 13 4.86 5.37 10.75
C GLU A 13 4.13 5.19 12.09
N ALA A 14 4.29 3.99 12.66
CA ALA A 14 3.59 3.52 13.86
C ALA A 14 2.05 3.44 13.75
N SER A 15 1.47 3.57 12.55
CA SER A 15 0.06 3.24 12.28
C SER A 15 -0.19 1.72 12.27
N TYR A 16 -1.46 1.31 12.29
CA TYR A 16 -1.84 -0.10 12.10
C TYR A 16 -1.34 -0.66 10.76
N THR A 17 -1.41 0.14 9.69
CA THR A 17 -0.88 -0.28 8.38
C THR A 17 0.64 -0.42 8.40
N HIS A 18 1.36 0.45 9.15
CA HIS A 18 2.79 0.26 9.37
C HIS A 18 3.09 -1.07 10.07
N GLN A 19 2.35 -1.40 11.13
CA GLN A 19 2.49 -2.68 11.82
C GLN A 19 2.18 -3.88 10.92
N ALA A 20 1.12 -3.79 10.11
CA ALA A 20 0.79 -4.80 9.13
C ALA A 20 1.91 -4.97 8.08
N THR A 21 2.49 -3.86 7.63
CA THR A 21 3.63 -3.86 6.70
C THR A 21 4.84 -4.58 7.30
N LEU A 22 5.21 -4.25 8.54
CA LEU A 22 6.30 -4.92 9.25
C LEU A 22 6.04 -6.42 9.45
N SER A 23 4.77 -6.82 9.64
CA SER A 23 4.41 -8.24 9.81
C SER A 23 4.44 -9.02 8.50
N LEU A 24 4.07 -8.40 7.38
CA LEU A 24 4.04 -9.05 6.07
C LEU A 24 5.42 -9.11 5.41
N PHE A 25 6.25 -8.10 5.67
CA PHE A 25 7.60 -7.96 5.12
C PHE A 25 8.63 -7.95 6.26
N PRO A 26 8.83 -9.09 6.95
CA PRO A 26 9.83 -9.18 7.99
C PRO A 26 11.24 -9.05 7.36
N GLY A 27 12.09 -8.22 7.96
CA GLY A 27 13.47 -8.04 7.51
C GLY A 27 13.90 -6.57 7.55
N ALA A 28 15.13 -6.32 8.00
CA ALA A 28 15.72 -4.98 7.98
C ALA A 28 16.10 -4.54 6.56
N GLU A 29 16.05 -5.48 5.62
CA GLU A 29 16.32 -5.27 4.23
C GLU A 29 15.12 -4.73 3.43
N ASN A 30 14.00 -4.33 4.01
CA ASN A 30 12.90 -3.73 3.23
C ASN A 30 12.93 -2.20 3.37
N ILE A 31 12.79 -1.46 2.27
CA ILE A 31 12.65 0.00 2.32
C ILE A 31 11.18 0.34 2.53
N LEU A 32 10.82 0.84 3.70
CA LEU A 32 9.43 1.23 3.98
C LEU A 32 9.17 2.66 3.52
N SER A 33 8.08 2.87 2.80
CA SER A 33 7.71 4.15 2.20
C SER A 33 6.30 4.58 2.67
N PRO A 34 6.19 5.40 3.72
CA PRO A 34 4.89 5.89 4.19
C PRO A 34 4.28 6.84 3.16
N GLN A 35 3.02 6.60 2.81
CA GLN A 35 2.22 7.42 1.91
C GLN A 35 1.14 8.19 2.67
N ILE A 36 0.69 9.32 2.13
CA ILE A 36 -0.29 10.20 2.79
C ILE A 36 -1.70 9.67 2.60
N THR A 37 -2.02 9.16 1.42
CA THR A 37 -3.33 8.60 1.09
C THR A 37 -3.22 7.16 0.59
N ILE A 38 -4.36 6.46 0.53
CA ILE A 38 -4.43 5.12 -0.07
C ILE A 38 -4.14 5.21 -1.57
N GLU A 39 -4.60 6.27 -2.23
CA GLU A 39 -4.35 6.50 -3.66
C GLU A 39 -2.86 6.67 -3.95
N ASP A 40 -2.12 7.36 -3.09
CA ASP A 40 -0.66 7.49 -3.22
C ASP A 40 0.06 6.13 -3.17
N VAL A 41 -0.48 5.15 -2.43
CA VAL A 41 0.06 3.77 -2.43
C VAL A 41 -0.17 3.11 -3.78
N PHE A 42 -1.35 3.27 -4.39
CA PHE A 42 -1.64 2.76 -5.73
C PHE A 42 -0.74 3.42 -6.78
N ILE A 43 -0.60 4.75 -6.72
CA ILE A 43 0.29 5.52 -7.60
C ILE A 43 1.73 5.02 -7.47
N ALA A 44 2.22 4.78 -6.25
CA ALA A 44 3.58 4.32 -6.02
C ALA A 44 3.84 2.95 -6.67
N VAL A 45 2.90 2.01 -6.62
CA VAL A 45 3.07 0.70 -7.25
C VAL A 45 2.90 0.78 -8.77
N GLN A 46 1.88 1.50 -9.25
CA GLN A 46 1.63 1.70 -10.69
C GLN A 46 2.79 2.37 -11.44
N ASN A 47 3.61 3.18 -10.75
CA ASN A 47 4.77 3.84 -11.34
C ASN A 47 6.10 3.12 -11.04
N ASP A 48 6.07 1.88 -10.52
CA ASP A 48 7.25 1.11 -10.10
C ASP A 48 8.12 1.81 -9.02
N TRP A 49 7.58 2.80 -8.30
CA TRP A 49 8.29 3.45 -7.18
C TRP A 49 8.33 2.56 -5.94
N ALA A 50 7.33 1.68 -5.81
CA ALA A 50 7.28 0.64 -4.80
C ALA A 50 7.02 -0.71 -5.45
N THR A 51 7.72 -1.74 -4.96
CA THR A 51 7.52 -3.13 -5.39
C THR A 51 6.21 -3.70 -4.87
N TYR A 52 5.79 -3.26 -3.68
CA TYR A 52 4.54 -3.70 -3.05
C TYR A 52 3.82 -2.52 -2.38
N GLY A 53 2.50 -2.61 -2.31
CA GLY A 53 1.63 -1.66 -1.62
C GLY A 53 0.83 -2.32 -0.50
N VAL A 54 0.74 -1.68 0.66
CA VAL A 54 -0.06 -2.13 1.81
C VAL A 54 -1.13 -1.09 2.13
N VAL A 55 -2.39 -1.47 1.95
CA VAL A 55 -3.56 -0.61 2.14
C VAL A 55 -4.58 -1.32 3.05
N PRO A 56 -5.35 -0.57 3.85
CA PRO A 56 -6.38 -1.17 4.70
C PRO A 56 -7.56 -1.65 3.84
N PHE A 57 -7.99 -2.89 4.03
CA PHE A 57 -9.16 -3.47 3.35
C PHE A 57 -10.44 -3.36 4.21
N GLU A 58 -10.32 -3.54 5.51
CA GLU A 58 -11.41 -3.49 6.48
C GLU A 58 -10.91 -2.92 7.81
N ASN A 59 -11.73 -2.16 8.51
CA ASN A 59 -11.46 -1.70 9.87
C ASN A 59 -12.61 -2.08 10.82
N SER A 60 -12.30 -2.24 12.10
CA SER A 60 -13.25 -2.72 13.11
C SER A 60 -14.39 -1.74 13.45
N SER A 61 -14.25 -0.46 13.07
CA SER A 61 -15.18 0.61 13.49
C SER A 61 -16.21 0.95 12.41
N ASN A 62 -15.82 0.88 11.15
CA ASN A 62 -16.55 1.33 9.98
C ASN A 62 -16.68 0.23 8.90
N GLY A 63 -16.14 -0.96 9.16
CA GLY A 63 -16.18 -2.09 8.23
C GLY A 63 -15.24 -1.89 7.05
N SER A 64 -15.66 -2.35 5.86
CA SER A 64 -14.83 -2.30 4.64
C SER A 64 -14.39 -0.87 4.33
N VAL A 65 -13.13 -0.71 3.94
CA VAL A 65 -12.58 0.58 3.51
C VAL A 65 -12.98 0.81 2.06
N VAL A 66 -14.15 1.43 1.88
CA VAL A 66 -14.77 1.69 0.56
C VAL A 66 -13.80 2.35 -0.40
N PHE A 67 -12.98 3.29 0.08
CA PHE A 67 -12.00 3.98 -0.76
C PHE A 67 -10.95 3.04 -1.38
N THR A 68 -10.49 2.03 -0.64
CA THR A 68 -9.58 1.00 -1.17
C THR A 68 -10.28 0.19 -2.26
N LEU A 69 -11.54 -0.18 -2.03
CA LEU A 69 -12.33 -0.95 -3.00
C LEU A 69 -12.59 -0.15 -4.29
N ASP A 70 -12.91 1.14 -4.17
CA ASP A 70 -13.16 2.01 -5.32
C ASP A 70 -11.91 2.17 -6.20
N LEU A 71 -10.72 2.25 -5.60
CA LEU A 71 -9.46 2.28 -6.34
C LEU A 71 -9.20 0.96 -7.08
N PHE A 72 -9.45 -0.20 -6.46
CA PHE A 72 -9.35 -1.49 -7.13
C PHE A 72 -10.40 -1.72 -8.21
N ARG A 73 -11.57 -1.07 -8.13
CA ARG A 73 -12.56 -1.13 -9.23
C ARG A 73 -12.09 -0.40 -10.47
N ASP A 74 -11.18 0.57 -10.32
CA ASP A 74 -10.50 1.35 -11.36
C ASP A 74 -11.34 1.62 -12.62
N LEU A 75 -12.52 2.20 -12.44
CA LEU A 75 -13.46 2.46 -13.55
C LEU A 75 -12.89 3.36 -14.65
N ALA A 76 -11.80 4.07 -14.38
CA ALA A 76 -11.15 5.01 -15.28
C ALA A 76 -9.84 4.47 -15.91
N GLY A 77 -9.41 3.24 -15.60
CA GLY A 77 -8.19 2.65 -16.15
C GLY A 77 -6.91 3.38 -15.72
N ARG A 78 -6.85 3.84 -14.47
CA ARG A 78 -5.72 4.60 -13.91
C ARG A 78 -4.63 3.69 -13.33
N PHE A 79 -4.98 2.45 -13.02
CA PHE A 79 -4.18 1.49 -12.29
C PHE A 79 -4.17 0.13 -12.99
N GLU A 80 -4.02 0.12 -14.32
CA GLU A 80 -4.13 -1.09 -15.16
C GLU A 80 -3.19 -2.24 -14.73
N ASP A 81 -2.05 -1.94 -14.11
CA ASP A 81 -1.11 -2.96 -13.63
C ASP A 81 -1.52 -3.57 -12.27
N LEU A 82 -2.53 -3.00 -11.60
CA LEU A 82 -2.99 -3.39 -10.27
C LEU A 82 -4.35 -4.12 -10.26
N VAL A 83 -5.04 -4.21 -11.40
CA VAL A 83 -6.46 -4.62 -11.50
C VAL A 83 -6.63 -5.79 -12.47
#